data_AF-A0A930AT73-F1
#
_entry.id   AF-A0A930AT73-F1
#
_cell.length_a   1.000
_cell.length_b   1.000
_cell.length_c   1.000
_cell.angle_alpha   90.00
_cell.angle_beta   90.00
_cell.angle_gamma   90.00
#
_symmetry.space_group_name_H-M   'P 1'
#
loop_
_entity.id
_entity.type
_entity.pdbx_description
1 polymer ?
#
loop_
_entity_poly.entity_id
_entity_poly.type
_entity_poly.pdbx_seq_one_letter_code
_entity_poly.pdbx_strand_id
1 'polypeptide(L)' 'MTQEIVDIIIIGGGPVGLFTAFYAGLRQASVKIIET' A
#
# COMPACT_ATOMS: atom_id res chain seq x y z
N MET A 1 -1.89 -21.53 5.82
CA MET A 1 -1.67 -20.08 6.03
C MET A 1 -2.33 -19.36 4.86
N THR A 2 -3.35 -18.55 5.11
CA THR A 2 -4.06 -17.80 4.07
C THR A 2 -3.20 -16.58 3.72
N GLN A 3 -2.72 -16.50 2.48
CA GLN A 3 -2.05 -15.29 2.00
C GLN A 3 -3.11 -14.22 1.75
N GLU A 4 -2.96 -13.09 2.42
CA GLU A 4 -3.78 -11.90 2.14
C GLU A 4 -3.35 -11.33 0.78
N ILE A 5 -4.27 -11.35 -0.19
CA ILE A 5 -4.08 -10.78 -1.51
C ILE A 5 -4.46 -9.30 -1.43
N VAL A 6 -3.52 -8.44 -1.84
CA VAL A 6 -3.72 -6.99 -1.98
C VAL A 6 -3.38 -6.56 -3.39
N ASP A 7 -3.97 -5.47 -3.86
CA ASP A 7 -3.76 -4.97 -5.22
C ASP A 7 -2.37 -4.36 -5.40
N ILE A 8 -1.86 -3.69 -4.36
CA ILE A 8 -0.59 -2.94 -4.40
C ILE A 8 0.23 -3.19 -3.13
N ILE A 9 1.51 -3.48 -3.31
CA ILE A 9 2.51 -3.48 -2.22
C ILE A 9 3.40 -2.26 -2.41
N ILE A 10 3.54 -1.45 -1.37
CA ILE A 10 4.44 -0.29 -1.32
C ILE A 10 5.59 -0.63 -0.37
N ILE A 11 6.83 -0.56 -0.86
CA ILE A 11 8.04 -0.71 -0.03
C ILE A 11 8.58 0.70 0.22
N GLY A 12 8.53 1.16 1.47
CA GLY A 12 8.82 2.54 1.84
C GLY A 12 7.59 3.30 2.36
N GLY A 13 7.54 3.59 3.66
CA GLY A 13 6.52 4.36 4.38
C GLY A 13 6.87 5.84 4.57
N GLY A 14 7.84 6.36 3.81
CA GLY A 14 8.14 7.79 3.75
C GLY A 14 7.01 8.61 3.09
N PRO A 15 7.17 9.94 2.95
CA PRO A 15 6.13 10.81 2.41
C PRO A 15 5.60 10.33 1.06
N VAL A 16 6.48 9.94 0.14
CA VAL A 16 6.09 9.44 -1.18
C VAL A 16 5.21 8.19 -1.06
N GLY A 17 5.59 7.21 -0.25
CA GLY A 17 4.82 5.96 -0.09
C GLY A 17 3.45 6.18 0.56
N LEU A 18 3.37 7.07 1.55
CA LEU A 18 2.09 7.43 2.18
C LEU A 18 1.17 8.19 1.22
N PHE A 19 1.70 9.11 0.42
CA PHE A 19 0.93 9.80 -0.62
C PHE A 19 0.44 8.83 -1.70
N THR A 20 1.27 7.87 -2.10
CA THR A 20 0.86 6.80 -3.03
C THR A 20 -0.27 5.95 -2.43
N ALA A 21 -0.17 5.53 -1.18
CA ALA A 21 -1.20 4.75 -0.50
C ALA A 21 -2.53 5.52 -0.41
N PHE A 22 -2.47 6.81 -0.09
CA PHE A 22 -3.64 7.68 -0.05
C PHE A 22 -4.38 7.74 -1.40
N TYR A 23 -3.66 8.01 -2.49
CA TYR A 23 -4.25 8.08 -3.83
C TYR A 23 -4.74 6.73 -4.36
N ALA A 24 -4.11 5.63 -3.96
CA ALA A 24 -4.57 4.28 -4.24
C ALA A 24 -5.89 3.99 -3.50
N GLY A 25 -6.03 4.42 -2.24
CA GLY A 25 -7.28 4.34 -1.48
C GLY A 25 -8.43 5.15 -2.11
N LEU A 26 -8.14 6.34 -2.66
CA LEU A 26 -9.12 7.12 -3.45
C LEU A 26 -9.62 6.37 -4.70
N ARG A 27 -8.82 5.43 -5.20
CA ARG A 27 -9.16 4.53 -6.32
C ARG A 27 -9.71 3.18 -5.87
N GLN A 28 -10.02 3.01 -4.59
CA GLN A 28 -10.53 1.77 -4.00
C GLN A 28 -9.59 0.58 -4.17
N ALA A 29 -8.27 0.82 -4.31
CA ALA A 29 -7.27 -0.23 -4.32
C ALA A 29 -6.86 -0.59 -2.89
N SER A 30 -6.73 -1.88 -2.61
CA SER A 30 -6.15 -2.39 -1.37
C SER A 30 -4.62 -2.28 -1.41
N VAL A 31 -4.04 -1.74 -0.33
CA VAL A 31 -2.60 -1.42 -0.28
C VAL A 31 -1.98 -2.00 0.98
N LYS A 32 -0.83 -2.66 0.82
CA LYS A 32 0.04 -3.07 1.93
C LYS A 32 1.34 -2.29 1.88
N ILE A 33 1.63 -1.53 2.93
CA ILE A 33 2.91 -0.83 3.08
C ILE A 33 3.85 -1.70 3.90
N ILE A 34 5.09 -1.85 3.44
CA ILE A 34 6.18 -2.50 4.14
C ILE A 34 7.29 -1.46 4.32
N GLU A 35 7.69 -1.22 5.57
CA GLU A 35 8.81 -0.37 5.95
C GLU A 35 9.80 -1.20 6.77
N THR A 36 11.07 -0.82 6.73
CA THR A 36 12.15 -1.45 7.52
C THR A 36 12.07 -1.13 9.00
#